data_AF-A0A1G7BU55-F1
#
_entry.id   AF-A0A1G7BU55-F1
#
_cell.length_a   1.000
_cell.length_b   1.000
_cell.length_c   1.000
_cell.angle_alpha   90.00
_cell.angle_beta   90.00
_cell.angle_gamma   90.00
#
_symmetry.space_group_name_H-M   'P 1'
#
loop_
_entity.id
_entity.type
_entity.pdbx_description
1 polymer ?
#
loop_
_entity_poly.entity_id
_entity_poly.type
_entity_poly.pdbx_seq_one_letter_code
_entity_poly.pdbx_strand_id
1 'polypeptide(L)'
;MLDDTGAGRWLLDWPRRRKAGLIRADLRALGVDEPEASPVHAAVADALPFPWHAGAVLAVLSVLEGAKLGGAVLARRVAHLGLTRDHGASSFDPYGADRGAMWHEYLRTLQDAELAPNEEAEFGPCAAATFALFAVRVPAPCLAHFCIPSAPAPLP
;
A
#
# COMPACT_ATOMS: atom_id res chain seq x y z
N MET A 1 14.21 0.89 -5.52
CA MET A 1 13.37 0.84 -6.75
C MET A 1 12.64 2.15 -6.97
N LEU A 2 11.53 2.49 -6.30
CA LEU A 2 10.87 3.80 -6.50
C LEU A 2 11.72 5.02 -6.08
N ASP A 3 12.56 4.82 -5.06
CA ASP A 3 13.58 5.81 -4.68
C ASP A 3 14.54 6.11 -5.84
N ASP A 4 14.84 5.11 -6.67
CA ASP A 4 15.82 5.18 -7.77
C ASP A 4 15.16 5.42 -9.14
N THR A 5 13.87 5.13 -9.29
CA THR A 5 13.11 5.27 -10.55
C THR A 5 12.38 6.61 -10.64
N GLY A 6 12.69 7.53 -9.73
CA GLY A 6 12.36 8.93 -9.82
C GLY A 6 11.01 9.32 -9.21
N ALA A 7 10.51 8.62 -8.18
CA ALA A 7 9.34 9.08 -7.43
C ALA A 7 9.54 10.50 -6.86
N GLY A 8 10.76 10.80 -6.38
CA GLY A 8 11.14 12.12 -5.86
C GLY A 8 11.13 13.25 -6.89
N ARG A 9 11.11 12.95 -8.20
CA ARG A 9 10.99 13.96 -9.26
C ARG A 9 9.57 14.51 -9.38
N TRP A 10 8.58 13.69 -9.04
CA TRP A 10 7.16 14.03 -9.09
C TRP A 10 6.67 14.54 -7.74
N LEU A 11 7.08 13.88 -6.66
CA LEU A 11 6.66 14.20 -5.31
C LEU A 11 7.89 14.63 -4.52
N LEU A 12 8.14 15.95 -4.44
CA LEU A 12 9.34 16.49 -3.76
C LEU A 12 9.40 16.13 -2.27
N ASP A 13 8.25 15.86 -1.66
CA ASP A 13 8.09 15.36 -0.31
C ASP A 13 8.13 13.83 -0.22
N TRP A 14 8.65 13.14 -1.24
CA TRP A 14 8.76 11.69 -1.33
C TRP A 14 9.24 11.02 -0.03
N PRO A 15 10.26 11.53 0.70
CA PRO A 15 10.68 10.95 1.97
C PRO A 15 9.55 10.75 2.99
N ARG A 16 8.59 11.68 3.05
CA ARG A 16 7.41 11.64 3.93
C ARG A 16 6.35 10.64 3.46
N ARG A 17 6.32 10.30 2.17
CA ARG A 17 5.32 9.42 1.57
C ARG A 17 5.65 7.93 1.70
N ARG A 18 6.90 7.60 2.03
CA ARG A 18 7.36 6.21 2.14
C ARG A 18 6.76 5.51 3.35
N LYS A 19 6.18 4.33 3.13
CA LYS A 19 5.59 3.48 4.19
C LYS A 19 6.53 2.40 4.71
N ALA A 20 7.61 2.06 4.01
CA ALA A 20 8.44 0.91 4.35
C ALA A 20 9.01 0.97 5.78
N GLY A 21 9.49 2.14 6.22
CA GLY A 21 9.96 2.34 7.60
C GLY A 21 8.87 2.15 8.65
N LEU A 22 7.66 2.63 8.37
CA LEU A 22 6.49 2.48 9.24
C LEU A 22 6.03 1.02 9.33
N ILE A 23 6.01 0.30 8.21
CA ILE A 23 5.67 -1.14 8.19
C ILE A 23 6.65 -1.93 9.05
N ARG A 24 7.96 -1.66 8.96
CA ARG A 24 8.96 -2.30 9.83
C ARG A 24 8.74 -1.97 11.32
N ALA A 25 8.39 -0.72 11.63
CA ALA A 25 8.08 -0.32 13.00
C ALA A 25 6.83 -1.05 13.52
N ASP A 26 5.78 -1.15 12.70
CA ASP A 26 4.56 -1.88 13.03
C ASP A 26 4.84 -3.37 13.27
N LEU A 27 5.59 -4.03 12.37
CA LEU A 27 5.97 -5.45 12.54
C LEU A 27 6.74 -5.68 13.85
N ARG A 28 7.70 -4.81 14.17
CA ARG A 28 8.43 -4.88 15.45
C ARG A 28 7.51 -4.69 16.66
N ALA A 29 6.59 -3.72 16.60
CA ALA A 29 5.61 -3.51 17.68
C ALA A 29 4.69 -4.72 17.88
N LEU A 30 4.42 -5.47 16.81
CA LEU A 30 3.64 -6.71 16.82
C LEU A 30 4.46 -7.96 17.20
N GLY A 31 5.76 -7.81 17.47
CA GLY A 31 6.64 -8.95 17.78
C GLY A 31 6.92 -9.86 16.59
N VAL A 32 6.75 -9.36 15.36
CA VAL A 32 7.02 -10.09 14.12
C VAL A 32 8.41 -9.71 13.63
N ASP A 33 9.27 -10.72 13.46
CA ASP A 33 10.58 -10.52 12.84
C ASP A 33 10.44 -10.00 11.41
N GLU A 34 11.38 -9.15 10.99
CA GLU A 34 11.36 -8.63 9.63
C GLU A 34 11.48 -9.83 8.65
N PRO A 35 10.52 -10.02 7.73
CA PRO A 35 10.56 -11.16 6.84
C PRO A 35 11.86 -11.13 6.03
N GLU A 36 12.49 -12.29 5.85
CA GLU A 36 13.63 -12.42 4.94
C GLU A 36 13.29 -11.78 3.58
N ALA A 37 14.29 -11.20 2.94
CA ALA A 37 14.14 -10.49 1.68
C ALA A 37 13.34 -11.33 0.68
N SER A 38 12.06 -11.00 0.54
CA SER A 38 11.14 -11.74 -0.30
C SER A 38 11.53 -11.58 -1.77
N PRO A 39 11.32 -12.59 -2.63
CA PRO A 39 11.52 -12.49 -4.09
C PRO A 39 10.61 -11.46 -4.78
N VAL A 40 9.92 -10.61 -4.02
CA VAL A 40 9.11 -9.47 -4.47
C VAL A 40 9.87 -8.56 -5.43
N HIS A 41 11.18 -8.35 -5.24
CA HIS A 41 11.94 -7.54 -6.19
C HIS A 41 11.95 -8.13 -7.62
N ALA A 42 12.00 -9.46 -7.76
CA ALA A 42 11.92 -10.13 -9.06
C ALA A 42 10.50 -10.06 -9.63
N ALA A 43 9.48 -10.35 -8.82
CA ALA A 43 8.09 -10.29 -9.27
C ALA A 43 7.63 -8.88 -9.68
N VAL A 44 8.12 -7.83 -9.00
CA VAL A 44 7.85 -6.43 -9.35
C VAL A 44 8.53 -6.06 -10.67
N ALA A 45 9.77 -6.54 -10.88
CA ALA A 45 10.49 -6.32 -12.13
C ALA A 45 9.83 -7.02 -13.33
N ASP A 46 9.23 -8.19 -13.12
CA ASP A 46 8.54 -8.95 -14.17
C ASP A 46 7.13 -8.39 -14.48
N ALA A 47 6.45 -7.82 -13.48
CA ALA A 47 5.05 -7.40 -13.61
C ALA A 47 4.85 -5.93 -14.03
N LEU A 48 5.83 -5.06 -13.77
CA LEU A 48 5.71 -3.63 -14.08
C LEU A 48 6.55 -3.28 -15.30
N PRO A 49 6.04 -2.43 -16.22
CA PRO A 49 6.74 -2.11 -17.45
C PRO A 49 8.10 -1.49 -17.16
N PHE A 50 9.15 -2.08 -17.73
CA PHE A 50 10.49 -1.52 -17.76
C PHE A 50 10.80 -1.05 -19.18
N PRO A 51 11.38 0.15 -19.39
CA PRO A 51 11.85 1.08 -18.35
C PRO A 51 10.74 1.89 -17.67
N TRP A 52 11.06 2.47 -16.51
CA TRP A 52 10.14 3.24 -15.67
C TRP A 52 9.89 4.65 -16.22
N HIS A 53 8.99 4.75 -17.20
CA HIS A 53 8.54 6.02 -17.77
C HIS A 53 7.69 6.84 -16.78
N ALA A 54 7.34 8.08 -17.15
CA ALA A 54 6.55 8.97 -16.32
C ALA A 54 5.20 8.38 -15.92
N GLY A 55 4.46 7.87 -16.91
CA GLY A 55 3.15 7.24 -16.71
C GLY A 55 3.20 6.06 -15.74
N ALA A 56 4.19 5.16 -15.90
CA ALA A 56 4.35 4.00 -15.02
C ALA A 56 4.65 4.39 -13.56
N VAL A 57 5.56 5.35 -13.34
CA VAL A 57 5.90 5.81 -11.99
C VAL A 57 4.69 6.45 -11.32
N LEU A 58 3.99 7.35 -12.02
CA LEU A 58 2.79 8.01 -11.49
C LEU A 58 1.66 7.00 -11.25
N ALA A 59 1.49 5.99 -12.11
CA ALA A 59 0.52 4.92 -11.92
C ALA A 59 0.78 4.13 -10.63
N VAL A 60 2.03 3.72 -10.37
CA VAL A 60 2.39 3.04 -9.12
C VAL A 60 2.13 3.95 -7.91
N LEU A 61 2.52 5.22 -7.99
CA LEU A 61 2.28 6.21 -6.94
C LEU A 61 0.78 6.37 -6.66
N SER A 62 -0.08 6.32 -7.69
CA SER A 62 -1.54 6.37 -7.54
C SER A 62 -2.06 5.27 -6.63
N VAL A 63 -1.56 4.05 -6.79
CA VAL A 63 -1.98 2.89 -6.01
C VAL A 63 -1.46 3.02 -4.57
N LEU A 64 -0.21 3.44 -4.40
CA LEU A 64 0.41 3.57 -3.08
C LEU A 64 -0.16 4.75 -2.25
N GLU A 65 -0.43 5.89 -2.87
CA GLU A 65 -1.09 7.02 -2.21
C GLU A 65 -2.56 6.70 -1.95
N GLY A 66 -3.26 6.10 -2.91
CA GLY A 66 -4.66 5.68 -2.76
C GLY A 66 -4.86 4.64 -1.65
N ALA A 67 -3.91 3.70 -1.48
CA ALA A 67 -3.95 2.71 -0.41
C ALA A 67 -3.98 3.33 1.00
N LYS A 68 -3.49 4.56 1.18
CA LYS A 68 -3.52 5.27 2.48
C LYS A 68 -4.93 5.80 2.80
N LEU A 69 -5.76 6.06 1.80
CA LEU A 69 -7.18 6.39 1.97
C LEU A 69 -7.94 5.21 2.58
N GLY A 70 -7.79 4.02 1.98
CA GLY A 70 -8.37 2.78 2.50
C GLY A 70 -7.75 2.36 3.83
N GLY A 71 -6.45 2.56 4.01
CA GLY A 71 -5.74 2.25 5.24
C GLY A 71 -6.28 2.99 6.46
N ALA A 72 -6.76 4.24 6.32
CA ALA A 72 -7.44 4.94 7.40
C ALA A 72 -8.74 4.26 7.87
N VAL A 73 -9.44 3.58 6.96
CA VAL A 73 -10.60 2.74 7.33
C VAL A 73 -10.12 1.52 8.12
N LEU A 74 -9.05 0.86 7.65
CA LEU A 74 -8.45 -0.29 8.34
C LEU A 74 -7.96 0.08 9.74
N ALA A 75 -7.30 1.23 9.91
CA ALA A 75 -6.82 1.72 11.20
C ALA A 75 -7.96 1.82 12.23
N ARG A 76 -9.12 2.35 11.82
CA ARG A 76 -10.32 2.40 12.69
C ARG A 76 -10.85 1.02 13.02
N ARG A 77 -10.82 0.09 12.05
CA ARG A 77 -11.31 -1.28 12.24
C ARG A 77 -10.43 -2.08 13.20
N VAL A 78 -9.12 -1.88 13.19
CA VAL A 78 -8.20 -2.65 14.06
C VAL A 78 -7.97 -2.00 15.42
N ALA A 79 -8.46 -0.78 15.66
CA ALA A 79 -8.27 -0.05 16.92
C ALA A 79 -8.78 -0.82 18.16
N HIS A 80 -9.84 -1.61 18.03
CA HIS A 80 -10.37 -2.44 19.12
C HIS A 80 -9.41 -3.57 19.55
N LEU A 81 -8.40 -3.89 18.74
CA LEU A 81 -7.34 -4.84 19.06
C LEU A 81 -6.16 -4.17 19.80
N GLY A 82 -6.27 -2.89 20.17
CA GLY A 82 -5.19 -2.12 20.77
C GLY A 82 -4.16 -1.59 19.77
N LEU A 83 -4.40 -1.77 18.46
CA LEU A 83 -3.51 -1.29 17.41
C LEU A 83 -3.82 0.17 17.07
N THR A 84 -2.81 1.02 17.21
CA THR A 84 -2.93 2.48 17.00
C THR A 84 -1.80 2.97 16.10
N ARG A 85 -1.85 4.26 15.75
CA ARG A 85 -0.75 4.91 15.03
C ARG A 85 0.58 4.79 15.79
N ASP A 86 0.53 4.82 17.11
CA ASP A 86 1.72 4.79 17.96
C ASP A 86 2.16 3.36 18.29
N HIS A 87 1.32 2.35 17.96
CA HIS A 87 1.58 0.95 18.26
C HIS A 87 0.95 0.01 17.22
N GLY A 88 1.77 -0.52 16.31
CA GLY A 88 1.40 -1.64 15.42
C GLY A 88 0.49 -1.31 14.22
N ALA A 89 0.08 -0.05 14.02
CA ALA A 89 -0.72 0.38 12.87
C ALA A 89 -0.35 1.78 12.31
N SER A 90 0.88 2.24 12.52
CA SER A 90 1.39 3.52 12.00
C SER A 90 1.33 3.61 10.46
N SER A 91 1.53 2.48 9.77
CA SER A 91 1.55 2.40 8.31
C SER A 91 0.17 2.46 7.66
N PHE A 92 -0.91 2.24 8.41
CA PHE A 92 -2.27 2.21 7.87
C PHE A 92 -2.75 3.63 7.54
N ASP A 93 -2.46 4.59 8.38
CA ASP A 93 -2.80 6.00 8.16
C ASP A 93 -1.61 6.91 8.52
N PRO A 94 -0.55 6.93 7.68
CA PRO A 94 0.68 7.64 8.01
C PRO A 94 0.49 9.15 8.10
N TYR A 95 -0.53 9.70 7.44
CA TYR A 95 -0.76 11.14 7.33
C TYR A 95 -1.77 11.68 8.34
N GLY A 96 -2.74 10.87 8.78
CA GLY A 96 -3.76 11.36 9.72
C GLY A 96 -4.65 12.43 9.14
N ALA A 97 -4.75 13.55 9.84
CA ALA A 97 -5.57 14.68 9.42
C ALA A 97 -5.18 15.17 8.01
N ASP A 98 -3.89 15.13 7.68
CA ASP A 98 -3.35 15.62 6.40
C ASP A 98 -3.64 14.70 5.22
N ARG A 99 -4.18 13.49 5.45
CA ARG A 99 -4.38 12.48 4.41
C ARG A 99 -5.17 12.98 3.21
N GLY A 100 -6.17 13.84 3.46
CA GLY A 100 -6.89 14.54 2.41
C GLY A 100 -5.90 15.35 1.57
N ALA A 101 -5.34 16.41 2.14
CA ALA A 101 -4.39 17.29 1.47
C ALA A 101 -3.29 16.54 0.69
N MET A 102 -2.69 15.50 1.29
CA MET A 102 -1.65 14.68 0.65
C MET A 102 -2.11 13.96 -0.62
N TRP A 103 -3.36 13.47 -0.64
CA TRP A 103 -3.96 12.87 -1.84
C TRP A 103 -4.27 13.92 -2.91
N HIS A 104 -4.72 15.10 -2.50
CA HIS A 104 -5.10 16.16 -3.43
C HIS A 104 -3.86 16.74 -4.11
N GLU A 105 -2.76 16.84 -3.37
CA GLU A 105 -1.45 17.21 -3.90
C GLU A 105 -0.92 16.19 -4.91
N TYR A 106 -1.08 14.89 -4.63
CA TYR A 106 -0.76 13.85 -5.60
C TYR A 106 -1.61 13.99 -6.88
N LEU A 107 -2.92 14.20 -6.74
CA LEU A 107 -3.81 14.38 -7.90
C LEU A 107 -3.42 15.60 -8.74
N ARG A 108 -3.07 16.71 -8.09
CA ARG A 108 -2.56 17.90 -8.78
C ARG A 108 -1.27 17.60 -9.55
N THR A 109 -0.33 16.89 -8.91
CA THR A 109 0.93 16.46 -9.57
C THR A 109 0.64 15.60 -10.79
N LEU A 110 -0.34 14.69 -10.70
CA LEU A 110 -0.76 13.84 -11.81
C LEU A 110 -1.43 14.65 -12.94
N GLN A 111 -2.24 15.65 -12.59
CA GLN A 111 -2.93 16.51 -13.57
C GLN A 111 -1.96 17.45 -14.30
N ASP A 112 -0.93 17.93 -13.60
CA ASP A 112 0.08 18.83 -14.14
C ASP A 112 1.19 18.07 -14.90
N ALA A 113 1.18 16.73 -14.85
CA ALA A 113 2.16 15.92 -15.55
C ALA A 113 1.89 15.91 -17.06
N GLU A 114 2.79 16.50 -17.83
CA GLU A 114 2.79 16.40 -19.29
C GLU A 114 3.29 15.01 -19.71
N LEU A 115 2.36 14.09 -19.95
CA LEU A 115 2.65 12.72 -20.37
C LEU A 115 2.55 12.60 -21.89
N ALA A 116 3.48 11.86 -22.49
CA ALA A 116 3.32 11.47 -23.89
C ALA A 116 2.12 10.50 -24.04
N PRO A 117 1.46 10.44 -25.22
CA PRO A 117 0.28 9.58 -25.40
C PRO A 117 0.49 8.11 -25.04
N ASN A 118 1.69 7.57 -25.25
CA ASN A 118 2.04 6.21 -24.84
C ASN A 118 2.14 6.07 -23.31
N GLU A 119 2.66 7.08 -22.61
CA GLU A 119 2.76 7.07 -21.15
C GLU A 119 1.38 7.19 -20.48
N GLU A 120 0.48 7.99 -21.06
CA GLU A 120 -0.93 8.03 -20.64
C GLU A 120 -1.62 6.67 -20.83
N ALA A 121 -1.42 6.04 -21.99
CA ALA A 121 -1.99 4.72 -22.29
C ALA A 121 -1.44 3.61 -21.38
N GLU A 122 -0.19 3.74 -20.92
CA GLU A 122 0.46 2.82 -19.97
C GLU A 122 -0.04 2.96 -18.53
N PHE A 123 -0.63 4.11 -18.16
CA PHE A 123 -1.02 4.39 -16.78
C PHE A 123 -1.99 3.36 -16.22
N GLY A 124 -3.08 3.09 -16.94
CA GLY A 124 -4.12 2.14 -16.51
C GLY A 124 -3.59 0.71 -16.32
N PRO A 125 -2.96 0.11 -17.34
CA PRO A 125 -2.33 -1.21 -17.23
C PRO A 125 -1.29 -1.29 -16.10
N CYS A 126 -0.47 -0.26 -15.92
CA CYS A 126 0.55 -0.24 -14.86
C CYS A 126 -0.09 -0.18 -13.46
N ALA A 127 -1.12 0.64 -13.26
CA ALA A 127 -1.86 0.68 -12.00
C ALA A 127 -2.52 -0.67 -11.70
N ALA A 128 -3.13 -1.32 -12.70
CA ALA A 128 -3.74 -2.63 -12.56
C ALA A 128 -2.70 -3.72 -12.19
N ALA A 129 -1.55 -3.74 -12.86
CA ALA A 129 -0.45 -4.66 -12.53
C ALA A 129 0.07 -4.43 -11.10
N THR A 130 0.14 -3.16 -10.67
CA THR A 130 0.51 -2.80 -9.29
C THR A 130 -0.48 -3.37 -8.28
N PHE A 131 -1.79 -3.26 -8.53
CA PHE A 131 -2.81 -3.90 -7.68
C PHE A 131 -2.65 -5.44 -7.63
N ALA A 132 -2.38 -6.07 -8.78
CA ALA A 132 -2.23 -7.52 -8.87
C ALA A 132 -1.08 -8.05 -7.99
N LEU A 133 0.02 -7.30 -7.88
CA LEU A 133 1.14 -7.64 -7.00
C LEU A 133 0.72 -7.74 -5.52
N PHE A 134 -0.25 -6.93 -5.07
CA PHE A 134 -0.80 -7.05 -3.72
C PHE A 134 -1.76 -8.24 -3.60
N ALA A 135 -2.58 -8.51 -4.62
CA ALA A 135 -3.59 -9.58 -4.58
C ALA A 135 -2.98 -10.99 -4.50
N VAL A 136 -1.87 -11.24 -5.21
CA VAL A 136 -1.17 -12.54 -5.19
C VAL A 136 -0.56 -12.86 -3.81
N ARG A 137 -0.42 -11.86 -2.93
CA ARG A 137 0.33 -12.00 -1.67
C ARG A 137 -0.48 -11.77 -0.40
N VAL A 138 -1.76 -11.42 -0.49
CA VAL A 138 -2.68 -11.61 0.65
C VAL A 138 -2.87 -13.13 0.79
N PRO A 139 -2.33 -13.79 1.84
CA PRO A 139 -2.64 -15.20 2.04
C PRO A 139 -4.17 -15.32 2.13
N ALA A 140 -4.73 -16.33 1.44
CA ALA A 140 -6.11 -16.72 1.69
C ALA A 140 -6.29 -16.84 3.22
N PRO A 141 -7.38 -16.32 3.81
CA PRO A 141 -7.55 -16.43 5.25
C PRO A 141 -7.41 -17.90 5.63
N CYS A 142 -6.43 -18.22 6.49
CA CYS A 142 -6.43 -19.50 7.19
C CYS A 142 -7.66 -19.50 8.09
N LEU A 143 -8.81 -19.91 7.54
CA LEU A 143 -10.07 -20.10 8.24
C LEU A 143 -9.99 -21.21 9.31
N ALA A 144 -8.83 -21.86 9.46
CA ALA A 144 -8.62 -22.99 10.37
C ALA A 144 -8.64 -22.64 11.87
N HIS A 145 -8.63 -21.36 12.27
CA HIS A 145 -8.55 -20.99 13.70
C HIS A 145 -9.81 -20.31 14.28
N PHE A 146 -10.88 -20.13 13.50
CA PHE A 146 -12.17 -19.66 14.01
C PHE A 146 -13.22 -20.78 13.93
N CYS A 147 -13.03 -21.86 14.70
CA CYS A 147 -14.13 -22.72 15.08
C CYS A 147 -15.02 -21.96 16.08
N ILE A 148 -16.09 -21.34 15.60
CA ILE A 148 -17.19 -20.89 16.45
C ILE A 148 -17.81 -22.15 17.05
N PRO A 149 -17.83 -22.35 18.38
CA PRO A 149 -18.54 -23.49 18.95
C PRO A 149 -20.02 -23.34 18.60
N SER A 150 -20.53 -24.31 17.85
CA SER A 150 -21.96 -24.43 17.54
C SER A 150 -22.77 -24.42 18.83
N ALA A 151 -23.80 -23.58 18.89
CA ALA A 151 -24.70 -23.45 20.02
C ALA A 151 -25.25 -24.82 20.47
N PRO A 152 -25.46 -25.05 21.78
CA PRO A 152 -26.00 -26.32 22.25
C PRO A 152 -27.42 -26.52 21.71
N ALA A 153 -27.70 -27.75 21.28
CA ALA A 153 -29.03 -28.17 20.84
C ALA A 153 -30.08 -27.91 21.94
N PRO A 154 -31.32 -27.54 21.58
CA PRO A 154 -32.37 -27.38 22.58
C PRO A 154 -32.66 -28.72 23.26
N LEU A 155 -32.69 -28.69 24.59
CA LEU A 155 -33.10 -29.81 25.46
C LEU A 155 -34.59 -30.16 25.22
N PRO A 156 -35.00 -31.42 25.53
CA PRO A 156 -36.20 -32.06 24.97
C PRO A 156 -37.54 -31.41 25.33
#